data_AF-A0A3C1WWK0-F1
#
_entry.id   AF-A0A3C1WWK0-F1
#
_cell.length_a   1.000
_cell.length_b   1.000
_cell.length_c   1.000
_cell.angle_alpha   90.00
_cell.angle_beta   90.00
_cell.angle_gamma   90.00
#
_symmetry.space_group_name_H-M   'P 1'
#
loop_
_entity.id
_entity.type
_entity.pdbx_description
1 polymer ?
#
loop_
_entity_poly.entity_id
_entity_poly.type
_entity_poly.pdbx_seq_one_letter_code
_entity_poly.pdbx_strand_id
1 'polypeptide(L)'
;PLRELKHKLNDVDAIVCNHKKVIEHSYLMKYKSKFLVNLKTKQKIPLTKVHLRNIHAIAGIGNPNRFFNDLKSFGLEFDSSSYQDHYRFSKKDFKTLSGKNIIMTEKDAMKCEKFAQDNFWYLPVDADIDLKFTNVILKKLKYISHG
;
A
#
# COMPACT_ATOMS: atom_id res chain seq x y z
N PRO A 1 18.35 -0.81 3.27
CA PRO A 1 19.62 -1.48 3.67
C PRO A 1 19.35 -2.97 3.92
N LEU A 2 20.34 -3.83 3.69
CA LEU A 2 20.24 -5.26 4.03
C LEU A 2 20.29 -5.44 5.56
N ARG A 3 19.40 -6.26 6.11
CA ARG A 3 19.40 -6.62 7.54
C ARG A 3 20.21 -7.90 7.81
N GLU A 4 20.36 -8.74 6.79
CA GLU A 4 21.10 -9.99 6.82
C GLU A 4 21.89 -10.18 5.52
N LEU A 5 22.83 -11.12 5.52
CA LEU A 5 23.64 -11.46 4.36
C LEU A 5 22.83 -12.25 3.32
N LYS A 6 23.17 -12.07 2.04
CA LYS A 6 22.46 -12.71 0.91
C LYS A 6 22.41 -14.23 0.98
N HIS A 7 23.40 -14.89 1.62
CA HIS A 7 23.43 -16.35 1.74
C HIS A 7 22.25 -16.91 2.53
N LYS A 8 21.58 -16.10 3.37
CA LYS A 8 20.34 -16.49 4.06
C LYS A 8 19.22 -16.94 3.12
N LEU A 9 19.28 -16.56 1.84
CA LEU A 9 18.35 -17.06 0.82
C LEU A 9 18.47 -18.57 0.57
N ASN A 10 19.56 -19.22 0.99
CA ASN A 10 19.71 -20.67 0.88
C ASN A 10 19.00 -21.44 2.01
N ASP A 11 18.69 -20.76 3.12
CA ASP A 11 18.12 -21.37 4.32
C ASP A 11 16.59 -21.24 4.37
N VAL A 12 15.98 -20.63 3.34
CA VAL A 12 14.53 -20.38 3.29
C VAL A 12 13.82 -21.41 2.43
N ASP A 13 12.61 -21.77 2.85
CA ASP A 13 11.74 -22.70 2.12
C ASP A 13 11.20 -22.15 0.80
N ALA A 14 11.11 -20.82 0.68
CA ALA A 14 10.60 -20.15 -0.49
C ALA A 14 11.10 -18.69 -0.54
N ILE A 15 11.39 -18.22 -1.75
CA ILE A 15 11.78 -16.83 -2.01
C ILE A 15 10.62 -16.12 -2.71
N VAL A 16 10.14 -15.04 -2.12
CA VAL A 16 9.13 -14.15 -2.74
C VAL A 16 9.79 -12.85 -3.16
N CYS A 17 9.84 -12.60 -4.46
CA CYS A 17 10.32 -11.34 -5.00
C CYS A 17 9.18 -10.32 -5.13
N ASN A 18 9.45 -9.10 -4.69
CA ASN A 18 8.50 -8.01 -4.72
C ASN A 18 8.62 -7.23 -6.05
N HIS A 19 7.50 -6.99 -6.75
CA HIS A 19 7.36 -6.23 -8.01
C HIS A 19 8.00 -6.81 -9.28
N LYS A 20 9.14 -7.50 -9.20
CA LYS A 20 9.80 -8.13 -10.36
C LYS A 20 10.38 -9.49 -9.98
N LYS A 21 10.41 -10.44 -10.92
CA LYS A 21 11.12 -11.70 -10.73
C LYS A 21 12.60 -11.42 -10.99
N VAL A 22 13.40 -11.47 -9.93
CA VAL A 22 14.83 -11.12 -10.00
C VAL A 22 15.71 -12.37 -9.94
N ILE A 23 15.15 -13.51 -9.52
CA ILE A 23 15.92 -14.71 -9.21
C ILE A 23 15.15 -15.95 -9.69
N GLU A 24 15.89 -16.95 -10.16
CA GLU A 24 15.36 -18.27 -10.49
C GLU A 24 14.70 -18.92 -9.25
N HIS A 25 13.71 -19.80 -9.46
CA HIS A 25 12.99 -20.48 -8.37
C HIS A 25 12.26 -19.57 -7.35
N SER A 26 12.06 -18.29 -7.68
CA SER A 26 11.27 -17.37 -6.85
C SER A 26 9.81 -17.22 -7.31
N TYR A 27 8.96 -16.83 -6.36
CA TYR A 27 7.57 -16.45 -6.59
C TYR A 27 7.46 -14.94 -6.70
N LEU A 28 6.59 -14.47 -7.61
CA LEU A 28 6.36 -13.05 -7.79
C LEU A 28 5.16 -12.60 -6.98
N MET A 29 5.35 -11.53 -6.20
CA MET A 29 4.26 -10.77 -5.60
C MET A 29 4.22 -9.40 -6.25
N LYS A 30 3.04 -9.05 -6.78
CA LYS A 30 2.73 -7.70 -7.24
C LYS A 30 1.70 -7.10 -6.31
N TYR A 31 1.74 -5.80 -6.15
CA TYR A 31 0.65 -5.09 -5.52
C TYR A 31 -0.24 -4.49 -6.58
N LYS A 32 -1.55 -4.62 -6.40
CA LYS A 32 -2.55 -4.01 -7.26
C LYS A 32 -3.52 -3.23 -6.42
N SER A 33 -3.99 -2.12 -6.98
CA SER A 33 -5.09 -1.35 -6.44
C SER A 33 -6.11 -1.20 -7.55
N LYS A 34 -7.39 -1.36 -7.21
CA LYS A 34 -8.50 -1.22 -8.18
C LYS A 34 -9.40 -0.03 -7.89
N PHE A 35 -9.41 0.42 -6.64
CA PHE A 35 -10.33 1.44 -6.15
C PHE A 35 -9.58 2.45 -5.29
N LEU A 36 -10.07 3.70 -5.26
CA LEU A 36 -9.92 4.58 -4.11
C LEU A 36 -11.08 4.33 -3.16
N VAL A 37 -10.81 4.36 -1.86
CA VAL A 37 -11.82 4.10 -0.82
C VAL A 37 -11.94 5.30 0.08
N ASN A 38 -13.16 5.79 0.28
CA ASN A 38 -13.43 6.85 1.24
C ASN A 38 -13.17 6.34 2.65
N LEU A 39 -12.38 7.05 3.44
CA LEU A 39 -11.99 6.59 4.77
C LEU A 39 -13.19 6.50 5.73
N LYS A 40 -14.16 7.42 5.62
CA LYS A 40 -15.31 7.51 6.53
C LYS A 40 -16.48 6.66 6.06
N THR A 41 -16.88 6.80 4.80
CA THR A 41 -18.07 6.12 4.26
C THR A 41 -17.78 4.73 3.70
N LYS A 42 -16.49 4.40 3.50
CA LYS A 42 -16.03 3.17 2.82
C LYS A 42 -16.52 3.04 1.37
N GLN A 43 -17.08 4.11 0.79
CA GLN A 43 -17.46 4.16 -0.62
C GLN A 43 -16.22 3.91 -1.50
N LYS A 44 -16.39 3.12 -2.55
CA LYS A 44 -15.31 2.76 -3.48
C LYS A 44 -15.51 3.46 -4.82
N ILE A 45 -14.45 4.08 -5.33
CA ILE A 45 -14.40 4.66 -6.68
C ILE A 45 -13.38 3.86 -7.48
N PRO A 46 -13.76 3.22 -8.61
CA PRO A 46 -12.79 2.58 -9.50
C PRO A 46 -11.73 3.58 -9.96
N LEU A 47 -10.46 3.19 -9.98
CA LEU A 47 -9.37 4.09 -10.38
C LEU A 47 -9.55 4.68 -11.79
N THR A 48 -10.21 3.93 -12.68
CA THR A 48 -10.57 4.36 -14.04
C THR A 48 -11.68 5.42 -14.10
N LYS A 49 -12.37 5.69 -12.98
CA LYS A 49 -13.52 6.61 -12.89
C LYS A 49 -13.31 7.67 -11.80
N VAL A 50 -12.05 7.93 -11.42
CA VAL A 50 -11.76 8.96 -10.42
C VAL A 50 -11.96 10.33 -11.06
N HIS A 51 -12.97 11.04 -10.58
CA HIS A 51 -13.28 12.41 -10.97
C HIS A 51 -13.01 13.42 -9.85
N LEU A 52 -12.19 13.04 -8.87
CA LEU A 52 -11.78 13.93 -7.78
C LEU A 52 -10.91 15.06 -8.35
N ARG A 53 -11.19 16.29 -7.94
CA ARG A 53 -10.39 17.48 -8.27
C ARG A 53 -9.70 18.00 -7.01
N ASN A 54 -8.70 18.86 -7.20
CA ASN A 54 -7.96 19.51 -6.11
C ASN A 54 -7.41 18.48 -5.10
N ILE A 55 -6.67 17.51 -5.62
CA ILE A 55 -6.16 16.38 -4.84
C ILE A 55 -4.85 16.78 -4.14
N HIS A 56 -4.72 16.38 -2.88
CA HIS A 56 -3.46 16.41 -2.14
C HIS A 56 -3.11 15.01 -1.64
N ALA A 57 -2.04 14.42 -2.16
CA ALA A 57 -1.58 13.11 -1.75
C ALA A 57 -0.62 13.21 -0.55
N ILE A 58 -0.83 12.38 0.48
CA ILE A 58 0.06 12.31 1.64
C ILE A 58 0.58 10.90 1.88
N ALA A 59 1.81 10.77 2.37
CA ALA A 59 2.38 9.48 2.73
C ALA A 59 3.39 9.60 3.88
N GLY A 60 3.17 8.83 4.94
CA GLY A 60 4.02 8.70 6.12
C GLY A 60 4.60 7.28 6.25
N ILE A 61 5.22 6.81 5.18
CA ILE A 61 5.80 5.46 5.02
C ILE A 61 7.27 5.53 4.58
N GLY A 62 8.04 4.45 4.76
CA GLY A 62 9.48 4.44 4.43
C GLY A 62 9.86 4.70 2.97
N ASN A 63 8.95 4.58 2.00
CA ASN A 63 9.17 5.00 0.61
C ASN A 63 7.92 5.69 0.01
N PRO A 64 7.71 6.99 0.31
CA PRO A 64 6.56 7.76 -0.17
C PRO A 64 6.48 7.86 -1.70
N ASN A 65 7.63 7.94 -2.37
CA ASN A 65 7.70 8.10 -3.83
C ASN A 65 7.03 6.95 -4.58
N ARG A 66 7.08 5.73 -4.02
CA ARG A 66 6.38 4.58 -4.60
C ARG A 66 4.87 4.85 -4.69
N PHE A 67 4.27 5.30 -3.59
CA PHE A 67 2.84 5.62 -3.54
C PHE A 67 2.46 6.75 -4.51
N PHE A 68 3.25 7.84 -4.56
CA PHE A 68 2.97 8.93 -5.50
C PHE A 68 3.12 8.49 -6.96
N ASN A 69 4.11 7.64 -7.27
CA ASN A 69 4.26 7.09 -8.62
C ASN A 69 3.09 6.19 -9.01
N ASP A 70 2.54 5.42 -8.06
CA ASP A 70 1.34 4.62 -8.29
C ASP A 70 0.16 5.53 -8.66
N LEU A 71 -0.10 6.60 -7.89
CA LEU A 71 -1.16 7.57 -8.20
C LEU A 71 -0.98 8.24 -9.57
N LYS A 72 0.25 8.63 -9.94
CA LYS A 72 0.58 9.18 -11.26
C LYS A 72 0.32 8.17 -12.38
N SER A 73 0.62 6.89 -12.15
CA SER A 73 0.39 5.83 -13.14
C SER A 73 -1.10 5.60 -13.43
N PHE A 74 -1.98 6.00 -12.51
CA PHE A 74 -3.43 6.00 -12.71
C PHE A 74 -3.95 7.29 -13.38
N GLY A 75 -3.08 8.22 -13.75
CA GLY A 75 -3.44 9.48 -14.40
C GLY A 75 -3.98 10.55 -13.45
N LEU A 76 -3.72 10.43 -12.14
CA LEU A 76 -4.14 11.44 -11.17
C LEU A 76 -3.17 12.62 -11.13
N GLU A 77 -3.72 13.82 -11.10
CA GLU A 77 -2.99 15.08 -10.88
C GLU A 77 -3.19 15.55 -9.43
N PHE A 78 -2.10 15.83 -8.72
CA PHE A 78 -2.14 16.16 -7.29
C PHE A 78 -0.89 16.91 -6.81
N ASP A 79 -1.09 17.71 -5.76
CA ASP A 79 0.01 18.15 -4.89
C ASP A 79 0.39 17.02 -3.93
N SER A 80 1.64 16.97 -3.45
CA SER A 80 2.08 15.91 -2.54
C SER A 80 2.85 16.41 -1.33
N SER A 81 2.66 15.75 -0.19
CA SER A 81 3.50 15.94 1.00
C SER A 81 3.93 14.60 1.58
N SER A 82 5.23 14.44 1.78
CA SER A 82 5.79 13.27 2.45
C SER A 82 6.06 13.57 3.92
N TYR A 83 5.86 12.55 4.76
CA TYR A 83 6.07 12.59 6.19
C TYR A 83 7.00 11.44 6.59
N GLN A 84 7.60 11.54 7.78
CA GLN A 84 8.44 10.46 8.31
C GLN A 84 7.66 9.14 8.43
N ASP A 85 8.35 8.00 8.34
CA ASP A 85 7.69 6.72 8.59
C ASP A 85 7.12 6.70 10.00
N HIS A 86 5.96 6.07 10.16
CA HIS A 86 5.21 6.05 11.41
C HIS A 86 4.77 7.43 11.94
N TYR A 87 4.76 8.47 11.08
CA TYR A 87 4.23 9.78 11.47
C TYR A 87 2.81 9.68 12.05
N ARG A 88 2.58 10.40 13.17
CA ARG A 88 1.31 10.44 13.90
C ARG A 88 0.49 11.64 13.43
N PHE A 89 -0.39 11.39 12.47
CA PHE A 89 -1.28 12.42 11.96
C PHE A 89 -2.27 12.92 13.02
N SER A 90 -2.56 14.21 12.95
CA SER A 90 -3.53 14.92 13.77
C SER A 90 -4.41 15.81 12.90
N LYS A 91 -5.53 16.30 13.45
CA LYS A 91 -6.42 17.25 12.75
C LYS A 91 -5.69 18.53 12.29
N LYS A 92 -4.63 18.95 13.00
CA LYS A 92 -3.90 20.20 12.70
C LYS A 92 -3.15 20.11 11.37
N ASP A 93 -2.66 18.92 11.02
CA ASP A 93 -1.85 18.69 9.82
C ASP A 93 -2.67 18.88 8.53
N PHE A 94 -4.00 18.79 8.62
CA PHE A 94 -4.93 18.94 7.50
C PHE A 94 -5.59 20.32 7.43
N LYS A 95 -5.35 21.23 8.39
CA LYS A 95 -5.98 22.56 8.39
C LYS A 95 -5.62 23.38 7.16
N THR A 96 -4.35 23.33 6.74
CA THR A 96 -3.84 24.02 5.55
C THR A 96 -4.25 23.34 4.24
N LEU A 97 -4.81 22.13 4.32
CA LEU A 97 -5.30 21.34 3.19
C LEU A 97 -6.83 21.35 3.11
N SER A 98 -7.48 22.27 3.83
CA SER A 98 -8.94 22.40 3.83
C SER A 98 -9.48 22.59 2.41
N GLY A 99 -10.56 21.88 2.07
CA GLY A 99 -11.18 21.92 0.74
C GLY A 99 -10.47 21.10 -0.34
N LYS A 100 -9.35 20.43 -0.04
CA LYS A 100 -8.69 19.48 -0.95
C LYS A 100 -9.18 18.05 -0.75
N ASN A 101 -9.19 17.22 -1.79
CA ASN A 101 -9.39 15.78 -1.63
C ASN A 101 -8.07 15.14 -1.16
N ILE A 102 -8.07 14.56 0.03
CA ILE A 102 -6.85 13.96 0.59
C ILE A 102 -6.79 12.50 0.18
N ILE A 103 -5.72 12.09 -0.50
CA ILE A 103 -5.46 10.67 -0.80
C ILE A 103 -4.24 10.23 0.00
N MET A 104 -4.37 9.14 0.75
CA MET A 104 -3.29 8.59 1.57
C MET A 104 -3.07 7.09 1.37
N THR A 105 -1.99 6.57 1.93
CA THR A 105 -1.78 5.12 1.98
C THR A 105 -2.78 4.49 2.95
N GLU A 106 -3.12 3.21 2.76
CA GLU A 106 -3.96 2.47 3.72
C GLU A 106 -3.38 2.48 5.15
N LYS A 107 -2.05 2.36 5.29
CA LYS A 107 -1.35 2.43 6.58
C LYS A 107 -1.54 3.77 7.28
N ASP A 108 -1.56 4.88 6.53
CA ASP A 108 -1.79 6.21 7.09
C ASP A 108 -3.27 6.47 7.36
N ALA A 109 -4.16 5.89 6.56
CA ALA A 109 -5.60 5.97 6.74
C ALA A 109 -6.05 5.43 8.11
N MET A 110 -5.46 4.31 8.55
CA MET A 110 -5.69 3.74 9.89
C MET A 110 -5.33 4.71 11.03
N LYS A 111 -4.37 5.61 10.81
CA LYS A 111 -3.96 6.62 11.81
C LYS A 111 -4.93 7.80 11.84
N CYS A 112 -5.60 8.08 10.71
CA CYS A 112 -6.51 9.21 10.52
C CYS A 112 -7.97 8.89 10.84
N GLU A 113 -8.33 7.62 11.02
CA GLU A 113 -9.72 7.15 11.11
C GLU A 113 -10.56 7.91 12.17
N LYS A 114 -9.99 8.19 13.34
CA LYS A 114 -10.67 8.90 14.44
C LYS A 114 -11.07 10.34 14.12
N PHE A 115 -10.52 10.93 13.06
CA PHE A 115 -10.79 12.30 12.66
C PHE A 115 -11.00 12.47 11.15
N ALA A 116 -11.31 11.36 10.46
CA ALA A 116 -11.53 11.35 9.03
C ALA A 116 -12.63 12.33 8.61
N GLN A 117 -12.37 13.06 7.53
CA GLN A 117 -13.33 13.96 6.90
C GLN A 117 -13.92 13.30 5.65
N ASP A 118 -15.02 13.84 5.13
CA ASP A 118 -15.75 13.24 3.99
C ASP A 118 -14.92 13.21 2.69
N ASN A 119 -13.90 14.06 2.61
CA ASN A 119 -12.94 14.18 1.50
C ASN A 119 -11.64 13.38 1.72
N PHE A 120 -11.59 12.48 2.72
CA PHE A 120 -10.42 11.63 2.96
C PHE A 120 -10.59 10.30 2.25
N TRP A 121 -9.59 9.95 1.46
CA TRP A 121 -9.53 8.75 0.64
C TRP A 121 -8.22 8.02 0.92
N TYR A 122 -8.23 6.71 0.72
CA TYR A 122 -7.02 5.92 0.73
C TYR A 122 -6.97 4.97 -0.46
N LEU A 123 -5.74 4.64 -0.85
CA LEU A 123 -5.47 3.62 -1.86
C LEU A 123 -5.22 2.27 -1.15
N PRO A 124 -6.19 1.34 -1.14
CA PRO A 124 -5.97 -0.02 -0.64
C PRO A 124 -4.92 -0.72 -1.50
N VAL A 125 -4.11 -1.56 -0.87
CA VAL A 125 -3.04 -2.28 -1.55
C VAL A 125 -3.31 -3.78 -1.44
N ASP A 126 -3.78 -4.38 -2.52
CA ASP A 126 -4.00 -5.83 -2.59
C ASP A 126 -2.71 -6.53 -3.04
N ALA A 127 -2.31 -7.58 -2.33
CA ALA A 127 -1.22 -8.45 -2.74
C ALA A 127 -1.73 -9.50 -3.74
N ASP A 128 -1.20 -9.48 -4.95
CA ASP A 128 -1.40 -10.48 -5.99
C ASP A 128 -0.14 -11.35 -6.05
N ILE A 129 -0.24 -12.57 -5.52
CA ILE A 129 0.87 -13.52 -5.41
C ILE A 129 0.58 -14.76 -6.25
N ASP A 130 1.64 -15.33 -6.83
CA ASP A 130 1.53 -16.57 -7.62
C ASP A 130 0.82 -17.67 -6.82
N LEU A 131 -0.26 -18.24 -7.37
CA LEU A 131 -1.02 -19.33 -6.76
C LEU A 131 -0.15 -20.54 -6.40
N LYS A 132 0.95 -20.77 -7.14
CA LYS A 132 1.93 -21.81 -6.82
C LYS A 132 2.56 -21.61 -5.45
N PHE A 133 2.81 -20.37 -5.04
CA PHE A 133 3.32 -20.05 -3.71
C PHE A 133 2.31 -20.38 -2.62
N THR A 134 1.04 -19.99 -2.82
CA THR A 134 -0.05 -20.27 -1.88
C THR A 134 -0.15 -21.77 -1.59
N ASN A 135 -0.01 -22.61 -2.62
CA ASN A 135 0.00 -24.06 -2.46
C ASN A 135 1.18 -24.57 -1.62
N VAL A 136 2.38 -23.97 -1.75
CA VAL A 136 3.54 -24.32 -0.92
C VAL A 136 3.28 -23.99 0.55
N ILE A 137 2.74 -22.80 0.83
CA ILE A 137 2.39 -22.38 2.20
C ILE A 137 1.33 -23.31 2.80
N LEU A 138 0.24 -23.58 2.08
CA LEU A 138 -0.84 -24.44 2.56
C LEU A 138 -0.36 -25.87 2.82
N LYS A 139 0.54 -26.41 1.99
CA LYS A 139 1.16 -27.72 2.27
C LYS A 139 1.95 -27.69 3.58
N LYS A 140 2.82 -26.69 3.78
CA LYS A 140 3.63 -26.59 5.01
C LYS A 140 2.78 -26.40 6.27
N LEU A 141 1.72 -25.59 6.21
CA LEU A 141 0.81 -25.40 7.35
C LEU A 141 0.10 -26.71 7.76
N LYS A 142 -0.31 -27.55 6.79
CA LYS A 142 -0.93 -28.85 7.07
C LYS A 142 0.00 -29.81 7.82
N TYR A 143 1.31 -29.75 7.56
CA TYR A 143 2.29 -30.58 8.26
C TYR A 143 2.62 -30.07 9.68
N ILE A 144 2.34 -28.81 9.99
CA ILE A 144 2.55 -28.24 11.33
C ILE A 144 1.37 -28.55 12.26
N SER A 145 0.15 -28.72 11.73
CA SER A 145 -1.05 -29.01 12.52
C SER A 145 -1.20 -30.47 12.99
N HIS A 146 -0.20 -31.33 12.73
CA HIS A 146 -0.16 -32.74 13.16
C HIS A 146 1.10 -33.08 13.96
N GLY A 147 1.75 -32.05 14.55
CA GLY A 147 2.89 -32.19 15.46
C GLY A 147 2.52 -31.79 16.87
#